data_AF-A0A8T7FWE0-F1
#
_entry.id   AF-A0A8T7FWE0-F1
#
_cell.length_a   1.000
_cell.length_b   1.000
_cell.length_c   1.000
_cell.angle_alpha   90.00
_cell.angle_beta   90.00
_cell.angle_gamma   90.00
#
_symmetry.space_group_name_H-M   'P 1'
#
loop_
_entity.id
_entity.type
_entity.pdbx_description
1 polymer ?
#
loop_
_entity_poly.entity_id
_entity_poly.type
_entity_poly.pdbx_seq_one_letter_code
_entity_poly.pdbx_strand_id
1 'polypeptide(L)' 'MVAPTTALKYDVEVNANGRVELNVPFPAGSHVTVFVLEAGETFADLLFASESSLAFWDNPLDDEDWNNA' A
#
# COMPACT_ATOMS: atom_id res chain seq x y z
N MET A 1 -25.69 -5.70 -21.17
CA MET A 1 -24.54 -4.93 -20.64
C MET A 1 -24.09 -5.64 -19.37
N VAL A 2 -22.83 -6.07 -19.29
CA VAL A 2 -22.29 -6.68 -18.06
C VAL A 2 -21.88 -5.54 -17.14
N ALA A 3 -22.42 -5.51 -15.92
CA ALA A 3 -22.05 -4.50 -14.93
C ALA A 3 -20.55 -4.65 -14.57
N PRO A 4 -19.82 -3.55 -14.31
CA PRO A 4 -18.44 -3.63 -13.87
C PRO A 4 -18.36 -4.48 -12.60
N THR A 5 -17.53 -5.51 -12.61
CA THR A 5 -17.28 -6.32 -11.42
C THR A 5 -16.34 -5.54 -10.51
N THR A 6 -16.86 -4.99 -9.42
CA THR A 6 -16.04 -4.38 -8.38
C THR A 6 -15.23 -5.47 -7.69
N ALA A 7 -13.93 -5.52 -7.93
CA ALA A 7 -13.02 -6.40 -7.20
C ALA A 7 -12.76 -5.83 -5.80
N LEU A 8 -12.92 -6.66 -4.77
CA LEU A 8 -12.56 -6.32 -3.41
C LEU A 8 -11.13 -6.79 -3.14
N LYS A 9 -10.23 -5.88 -2.78
CA LYS A 9 -8.88 -6.19 -2.32
C LYS A 9 -8.84 -6.04 -0.81
N TYR A 10 -8.25 -7.02 -0.14
CA TYR A 10 -8.00 -6.99 1.30
C TYR A 10 -6.51 -7.23 1.53
N ASP A 11 -5.88 -6.39 2.35
CA ASP A 11 -4.53 -6.61 2.85
C ASP A 11 -4.66 -7.27 4.23
N VAL A 12 -4.28 -8.54 4.32
CA VAL A 12 -4.53 -9.40 5.49
C VAL A 12 -3.33 -10.29 5.77
N GLU A 13 -3.06 -10.52 7.04
CA GLU A 13 -2.00 -11.40 7.50
C GLU A 13 -2.54 -12.79 7.80
N VAL A 14 -1.72 -13.80 7.53
CA VAL A 14 -2.02 -15.18 7.93
C VAL A 14 -1.79 -15.29 9.43
N ASN A 15 -2.82 -15.69 10.18
CA ASN A 15 -2.71 -15.83 11.62
C ASN A 15 -1.80 -17.01 12.02
N ALA A 16 -1.49 -17.12 13.31
CA ALA A 16 -0.60 -18.17 13.85
C ALA A 16 -1.05 -19.61 13.55
N ASN A 17 -2.33 -19.81 13.20
CA ASN A 17 -2.89 -21.12 12.84
C ASN A 17 -2.89 -21.38 11.33
N GLY A 18 -2.25 -20.51 10.53
CA GLY A 18 -2.21 -20.64 9.07
C GLY A 18 -3.52 -20.25 8.38
N ARG A 19 -4.36 -19.41 9.01
CA ARG A 19 -5.69 -19.03 8.48
C ARG A 19 -5.81 -17.54 8.24
N VAL A 20 -6.66 -17.17 7.29
CA VAL A 20 -7.12 -15.81 7.06
C VAL A 20 -8.61 -15.76 7.38
N GLU A 21 -9.03 -14.75 8.14
CA GLU A 21 -10.44 -14.48 8.47
C GLU A 21 -10.84 -13.12 7.88
N LEU A 22 -11.99 -13.08 7.20
CA LEU A 22 -12.41 -11.91 6.45
C LEU A 22 -13.92 -11.66 6.60
N ASN A 23 -14.29 -10.42 6.90
CA ASN A 23 -15.68 -9.98 6.78
C ASN A 23 -15.92 -9.43 5.37
N VAL A 24 -16.79 -10.10 4.63
CA VAL A 24 -17.18 -9.72 3.26
C VAL A 24 -18.57 -9.07 3.24
N PRO A 25 -18.83 -8.13 2.32
CA PRO A 25 -20.13 -7.44 2.22
C PRO A 25 -21.19 -8.25 1.45
N PHE A 26 -21.03 -9.57 1.36
CA PHE A 26 -21.94 -10.44 0.62
C PHE A 26 -22.94 -11.12 1.57
N PRO A 27 -24.21 -11.29 1.15
CA PRO A 27 -25.19 -11.99 1.97
C PRO A 27 -24.85 -13.48 2.09
N ALA A 28 -25.34 -14.10 3.17
CA ALA A 28 -25.17 -15.53 3.40
C ALA A 28 -25.68 -16.36 2.21
N GLY A 29 -24.91 -17.38 1.81
CA GLY A 29 -25.24 -18.26 0.67
C GLY A 29 -24.78 -17.75 -0.70
N SER A 30 -24.16 -16.57 -0.78
CA SER A 30 -23.58 -16.06 -2.03
C SER A 30 -22.46 -16.97 -2.56
N HIS A 31 -22.47 -17.26 -3.86
CA HIS A 31 -21.37 -17.95 -4.52
C HIS A 31 -20.24 -16.96 -4.81
N VAL A 32 -19.08 -17.17 -4.19
CA VAL A 32 -17.91 -16.29 -4.32
C VAL A 32 -16.70 -17.09 -4.78
N THR A 33 -15.84 -16.45 -5.56
CA THR A 33 -14.53 -16.98 -5.96
C THR A 33 -13.46 -16.17 -5.24
N VAL A 34 -12.52 -16.85 -4.58
CA VAL A 34 -11.42 -16.21 -3.84
C VAL A 34 -10.10 -16.49 -4.56
N PHE A 35 -9.30 -15.45 -4.77
CA PHE A 35 -7.93 -15.55 -5.24
C PHE A 35 -6.99 -15.23 -4.08
N VAL A 36 -6.08 -16.15 -3.77
CA VAL A 36 -5.06 -15.96 -2.74
C VAL A 36 -3.72 -15.80 -3.43
N LEU A 37 -3.05 -14.69 -3.17
CA LEU A 37 -1.74 -14.34 -3.70
C LEU A 37 -0.85 -13.96 -2.52
N GLU A 38 0.43 -14.32 -2.58
CA GLU A 38 1.41 -13.78 -1.66
C GLU A 38 1.49 -12.26 -1.87
N ALA A 39 1.50 -11.49 -0.77
CA ALA A 39 1.67 -10.06 -0.87
C ALA A 39 3.06 -9.78 -1.49
N GLY A 40 3.09 -9.00 -2.56
CA GLY A 40 4.34 -8.60 -3.23
C GLY A 40 5.22 -7.72 -2.34
N GLU A 41 6.41 -7.38 -2.84
CA GLU A 41 7.37 -6.51 -2.15
C GLU A 41 6.68 -5.25 -1.60
N THR A 42 6.86 -5.01 -0.31
CA THR A 42 6.45 -3.76 0.31
C THR A 42 7.16 -2.62 -0.42
N PHE A 43 6.45 -1.54 -0.75
CA PHE A 43 7.09 -0.31 -1.27
C PHE A 43 8.00 0.38 -0.23
N ALA A 44 8.35 -0.31 0.85
CA ALA A 44 9.29 0.13 1.88
C ALA A 44 10.63 0.54 1.26
N ASP A 45 11.11 -0.15 0.23
CA ASP A 45 12.36 0.22 -0.45
C ASP A 45 12.24 1.54 -1.22
N LEU A 46 11.10 1.76 -1.89
CA LEU A 46 10.83 3.03 -2.57
C LEU A 46 10.63 4.18 -1.57
N LEU A 47 9.95 3.91 -0.46
CA LEU A 47 9.77 4.85 0.63
C LEU A 47 11.13 5.22 1.25
N PHE A 48 11.95 4.23 1.58
CA PHE A 48 13.30 4.41 2.09
C PHE A 48 14.17 5.20 1.11
N ALA A 49 14.11 4.90 -0.19
CA ALA A 49 14.82 5.65 -1.22
C ALA A 49 14.36 7.12 -1.28
N SER A 50 13.06 7.39 -1.14
CA SER A 50 12.53 8.76 -1.14
C SER A 50 12.95 9.58 0.09
N GLU A 51 13.18 8.92 1.22
CA GLU A 51 13.63 9.57 2.47
C GLU A 51 15.16 9.72 2.55
N SER A 52 15.90 9.04 1.65
CA SER A 52 17.34 8.85 1.82
C SER A 52 18.22 10.08 1.57
N SER A 53 17.74 11.16 0.94
CA SER A 53 18.53 12.39 0.87
C SER A 53 17.74 13.65 0.52
N LEU A 54 17.44 14.45 1.54
CA LEU A 54 17.18 15.88 1.38
C LEU A 54 18.49 16.70 1.30
N ALA A 55 19.66 16.08 1.50
CA ALA A 55 20.96 16.76 1.51
C ALA A 55 21.34 17.37 0.14
N PHE A 56 20.70 16.94 -0.95
CA PHE A 56 20.81 17.61 -2.25
C PHE A 56 20.16 19.01 -2.24
N TRP A 57 19.10 19.20 -1.46
CA TRP A 57 18.39 20.47 -1.28
C TRP A 57 18.90 21.28 -0.07
N ASP A 58 19.63 20.65 0.85
CA ASP A 58 20.23 21.29 2.03
C ASP A 58 21.57 21.93 1.66
N ASN A 59 21.50 23.06 0.95
CA ASN A 59 22.66 23.82 0.51
C ASN A 59 22.78 25.14 1.31
N PRO A 60 23.79 25.28 2.19
CA PRO A 60 23.98 26.49 2.98
C PRO A 60 24.15 27.78 2.16
N LEU A 61 24.59 27.66 0.90
CA LEU A 61 24.70 28.80 -0.01
C LEU A 61 23.32 29.24 -0.53
N ASP A 62 22.39 28.31 -0.69
CA ASP A 62 21.01 28.58 -1.09
C ASP A 62 20.22 29.17 0.08
N ASP A 63 20.49 28.70 1.30
CA ASP A 63 19.89 29.24 2.52
C ASP A 63 20.23 30.72 2.77
N GLU A 64 21.41 31.19 2.37
CA GLU A 64 21.84 32.59 2.53
C GLU A 64 21.09 33.55 1.57
N ASP A 65 20.82 33.09 0.34
CA ASP A 65 20.17 33.87 -0.72
C ASP A 65 18.64 33.74 -0.73
N TRP A 66 18.07 32.58 -0.34
CA TRP A 66 16.61 32.33 -0.38
C TRP A 66 15.87 32.56 0.94
N ASN A 67 16.48 32.37 2.11
CA ASN A 67 15.76 32.51 3.39
C ASN A 67 15.61 33.97 3.88
N ASN A 68 16.15 34.95 3.14
CA ASN A 68 16.04 36.39 3.42
C ASN A 68 15.20 37.16 2.38
N ALA A 69 14.31 36.49 1.64
CA ALA A 69 13.35 37.13 0.72
C ALA A 69 12.10 37.67 1.43
#